data_AF-A0A663F5Y1-F1
#
_entry.id   AF-A0A663F5Y1-F1
#
_cell.length_a   1.000
_cell.length_b   1.000
_cell.length_c   1.000
_cell.angle_alpha   90.00
_cell.angle_beta   90.00
_cell.angle_gamma   90.00
#
_symmetry.space_group_name_H-M   'P 1'
#
loop_
_entity.id
_entity.type
_entity.pdbx_description
1 polymer ?
#
loop_
_entity_poly.entity_id
_entity_poly.type
_entity_poly.pdbx_seq_one_letter_code
_entity_poly.pdbx_strand_id
1 'polypeptide(L)'
;MLPLLKAAFALLSLLELTSSMPLTTTSPLSLLPQKLKEITKLVHNLQSRVQVPCNDSRVAQVTFTDQKLSDQELLCQAAMALMKVTRCKTDYEPVIANLQSQHGKTNCSLSNDNEIYLRHFLPELGNFTQGMYRRLGVPPGQ
;
A
#
# COMPACT_ATOMS: atom_id res chain seq x y z
N MET A 1 -25.92 -57.09 21.79
CA MET A 1 -25.37 -55.99 22.61
C MET A 1 -23.86 -55.99 22.40
N LEU A 2 -23.14 -55.01 21.86
CA LEU A 2 -23.36 -53.58 21.67
C LEU A 2 -22.79 -53.19 20.28
N PRO A 3 -23.61 -52.74 19.31
CA PRO A 3 -23.14 -52.10 18.08
C PRO A 3 -22.74 -50.63 18.32
N LEU A 4 -22.21 -50.32 19.52
CA LEU A 4 -22.01 -48.95 20.00
C LEU A 4 -20.57 -48.44 19.82
N LEU A 5 -19.60 -49.30 19.51
CA LEU A 5 -18.17 -48.92 19.47
C LEU A 5 -17.69 -48.29 18.15
N LYS A 6 -18.45 -48.42 17.05
CA LYS A 6 -18.02 -47.90 15.73
C LYS A 6 -18.44 -46.46 15.45
N ALA A 7 -19.37 -45.89 16.22
CA ALA A 7 -19.81 -44.51 16.04
C ALA A 7 -18.91 -43.48 16.75
N ALA A 8 -18.05 -43.91 17.69
CA ALA A 8 -17.23 -42.98 18.48
C ALA A 8 -15.99 -42.46 17.71
N PHE A 9 -15.46 -43.21 16.75
CA PHE A 9 -14.27 -42.79 15.98
C PHE A 9 -14.58 -41.82 14.85
N ALA A 10 -15.83 -41.76 14.35
CA ALA A 10 -16.21 -40.79 13.32
C ALA A 10 -16.41 -39.37 13.87
N LEU A 11 -16.64 -39.21 15.18
CA LEU A 11 -16.84 -37.91 15.82
C LEU A 11 -15.55 -37.23 16.27
N LEU A 12 -14.43 -37.95 16.39
CA LEU A 12 -13.13 -37.35 16.74
C LEU A 12 -12.47 -36.65 15.54
N SER A 13 -12.77 -37.04 14.30
CA SER A 13 -12.27 -36.37 13.10
C SER A 13 -12.98 -35.04 12.78
N LEU A 14 -14.10 -34.75 13.45
CA LEU A 14 -14.85 -33.50 13.27
C LEU A 14 -14.41 -32.39 14.25
N LEU A 15 -13.62 -32.69 15.28
CA LEU A 15 -13.14 -31.67 16.22
C LEU A 15 -11.87 -30.95 15.73
N GLU A 16 -11.08 -31.51 14.83
CA GLU A 16 -9.89 -30.82 14.28
C GLU A 16 -10.24 -29.76 13.22
N LEU A 17 -11.51 -29.64 12.80
CA LEU A 17 -11.93 -28.65 11.80
C LEU A 17 -12.22 -27.24 12.35
N THR A 18 -12.15 -27.02 13.68
CA THR A 18 -12.54 -25.72 14.26
C THR A 18 -11.40 -24.94 14.91
N SER A 19 -10.17 -25.48 14.92
CA SER A 19 -9.03 -24.84 15.61
C SER A 19 -7.83 -24.53 14.71
N SER A 20 -7.97 -24.55 13.39
CA SER A 20 -7.03 -23.87 12.50
C SER A 20 -7.57 -22.48 12.14
N MET A 21 -7.81 -21.66 13.16
CA MET A 21 -7.76 -20.22 12.93
C MET A 21 -6.31 -19.97 12.49
N PRO A 22 -6.05 -19.64 11.21
CA PRO A 22 -4.69 -19.36 10.82
C PRO A 22 -4.34 -18.13 11.64
N LEU A 23 -3.40 -18.27 12.57
CA LEU A 23 -2.63 -17.11 13.00
C LEU A 23 -2.08 -16.58 11.68
N THR A 24 -2.72 -15.51 11.20
CA THR A 24 -2.26 -14.70 10.08
C THR A 24 -0.99 -14.07 10.60
N THR A 25 0.06 -14.88 10.60
CA THR A 25 1.42 -14.45 10.79
C THR A 25 1.74 -13.82 9.44
N THR A 26 1.24 -12.59 9.26
CA THR A 26 1.33 -11.86 8.02
C THR A 26 2.81 -11.69 7.74
N SER A 27 3.33 -12.51 6.83
CA SER A 27 4.73 -12.42 6.44
C SER A 27 4.98 -10.99 5.94
N PRO A 28 6.10 -10.34 6.30
CA PRO A 28 6.46 -9.02 5.78
C PRO A 28 6.39 -8.96 4.23
N LEU A 29 6.63 -10.10 3.57
CA LEU A 29 6.52 -10.28 2.12
C LEU A 29 5.09 -10.17 1.56
N SER A 30 4.05 -10.52 2.32
CA SER A 30 2.64 -10.40 1.88
C SER A 30 2.04 -9.02 2.17
N LEU A 31 2.62 -8.26 3.09
CA LEU A 31 2.17 -6.91 3.46
C LEU A 31 2.48 -5.87 2.39
N LEU A 32 3.66 -5.95 1.76
CA LEU A 32 4.10 -4.97 0.76
C LEU A 32 3.16 -4.92 -0.46
N PRO A 33 2.81 -6.04 -1.13
CA PRO A 33 1.86 -6.01 -2.25
C PRO A 33 0.46 -5.51 -1.83
N GLN A 34 -0.03 -5.90 -0.66
CA GLN A 34 -1.33 -5.45 -0.16
C GLN A 34 -1.35 -3.93 0.01
N LYS A 35 -0.29 -3.37 0.60
CA LYS A 35 -0.20 -1.94 0.88
C LYS A 35 -0.03 -1.10 -0.38
N LEU A 36 0.75 -1.58 -1.36
CA LEU A 36 0.84 -0.94 -2.67
C LEU A 36 -0.52 -0.91 -3.38
N LYS A 37 -1.28 -2.02 -3.32
CA LYS A 37 -2.65 -2.08 -3.84
C LYS A 37 -3.58 -1.11 -3.13
N GLU A 38 -3.48 -0.99 -1.81
CA GLU A 38 -4.23 -0.01 -1.02
C GLU A 38 -3.90 1.43 -1.43
N ILE A 39 -2.62 1.78 -1.61
CA ILE A 39 -2.20 3.11 -2.07
C ILE A 39 -2.79 3.41 -3.45
N THR A 40 -2.64 2.50 -4.42
CA THR A 40 -3.19 2.68 -5.76
C THR A 40 -4.71 2.89 -5.72
N LYS A 41 -5.44 2.13 -4.90
CA LYS A 41 -6.89 2.30 -4.71
C LYS A 41 -7.24 3.67 -4.11
N LEU A 42 -6.53 4.09 -3.07
CA LEU A 42 -6.79 5.38 -2.42
C LEU A 42 -6.52 6.56 -3.36
N VAL A 43 -5.41 6.51 -4.11
CA VAL A 43 -5.07 7.51 -5.12
C VAL A 43 -6.15 7.57 -6.20
N HIS A 44 -6.57 6.43 -6.74
CA HIS A 44 -7.63 6.38 -7.73
C HIS A 44 -8.96 6.97 -7.19
N ASN A 45 -9.31 6.65 -5.94
CA ASN A 45 -10.49 7.20 -5.29
C ASN A 45 -10.43 8.72 -5.07
N LEU A 46 -9.25 9.29 -4.86
CA LEU A 46 -9.08 10.75 -4.77
C LEU A 46 -9.26 11.41 -6.14
N GLN A 47 -8.76 10.77 -7.19
CA GLN A 47 -8.83 11.26 -8.56
C GLN A 47 -10.22 11.12 -9.19
N SER A 48 -11.02 10.14 -8.77
CA SER A 48 -12.37 9.91 -9.31
C SER A 48 -13.44 10.82 -8.71
N ARG A 49 -13.10 11.61 -7.68
CA ARG A 49 -14.00 12.62 -7.13
C ARG A 49 -14.24 13.74 -8.15
N VAL A 50 -15.41 14.39 -8.05
CA VAL A 50 -15.76 15.58 -8.87
C VAL A 50 -14.67 16.65 -8.79
N GLN A 51 -14.03 16.78 -7.62
CA GLN A 51 -12.87 17.63 -7.43
C GLN A 51 -11.86 16.93 -6.50
N VAL A 52 -10.59 16.92 -6.92
CA VAL A 52 -9.47 16.48 -6.09
C VAL A 52 -9.29 17.48 -4.93
N PRO A 53 -9.21 17.01 -3.67
CA PRO A 53 -8.94 17.90 -2.52
C PRO A 53 -7.69 18.77 -2.77
N CYS A 54 -7.78 20.07 -2.51
CA CYS A 54 -6.68 21.01 -2.76
C CYS A 54 -6.03 20.90 -4.15
N ASN A 55 -6.81 20.68 -5.21
CA ASN A 55 -6.34 20.43 -6.58
C ASN A 55 -5.15 21.29 -7.08
N ASP A 56 -5.16 22.58 -6.74
CA ASP A 56 -4.17 23.59 -7.14
C ASP A 56 -3.04 23.81 -6.11
N SER A 57 -3.02 23.04 -5.02
CA SER A 57 -1.89 23.06 -4.10
C SER A 57 -0.68 22.40 -4.74
N ARG A 58 0.48 23.00 -4.47
CA ARG A 58 1.78 22.56 -4.97
C ARG A 58 2.46 21.69 -3.93
N VAL A 59 3.14 20.66 -4.40
CA VAL A 59 4.00 19.78 -3.61
C VAL A 59 5.32 19.62 -4.33
N ALA A 60 6.38 19.33 -3.58
CA ALA A 60 7.68 19.02 -4.17
C ALA A 60 7.55 17.89 -5.21
N GLN A 61 8.21 18.07 -6.35
CA GLN A 61 8.20 17.08 -7.41
C GLN A 61 9.03 15.85 -7.01
N VAL A 62 8.49 14.67 -7.27
CA VAL A 62 9.18 13.39 -7.08
C VAL A 62 9.37 12.74 -8.44
N THR A 63 10.62 12.53 -8.84
CA THR A 63 10.95 11.91 -10.12
C THR A 63 10.84 10.38 -10.01
N PHE A 64 9.63 9.85 -10.13
CA PHE A 64 9.35 8.41 -9.99
C PHE A 64 10.05 7.51 -11.04
N THR A 65 10.64 8.09 -12.07
CA THR A 65 11.41 7.39 -13.10
C THR A 65 12.92 7.43 -12.88
N ASP A 66 13.39 8.06 -11.78
CA ASP A 66 14.82 8.14 -11.50
C ASP A 66 15.37 6.77 -11.07
N GLN A 67 16.09 6.12 -11.99
CA GLN A 67 16.70 4.81 -11.77
C GLN A 67 17.85 4.83 -10.76
N LYS A 68 18.31 6.02 -10.33
CA LYS A 68 19.35 6.15 -9.30
C LYS A 68 18.80 5.99 -7.88
N LEU A 69 17.50 6.20 -7.69
CA LEU A 69 16.85 6.11 -6.39
C LEU A 69 16.15 4.75 -6.23
N SER A 70 16.27 4.17 -5.04
CA SER A 70 15.52 2.96 -4.69
C SER A 70 14.01 3.25 -4.63
N ASP A 71 13.18 2.25 -4.92
CA ASP A 71 11.72 2.35 -4.77
C ASP A 71 11.31 2.86 -3.37
N GLN A 72 12.00 2.43 -2.30
CA GLN A 72 11.72 2.89 -0.93
C GLN A 72 12.05 4.37 -0.69
N GLU A 73 13.08 4.90 -1.36
CA GLU A 73 13.40 6.34 -1.30
C GLU A 73 12.31 7.17 -1.98
N LEU A 74 11.83 6.72 -3.15
CA LEU A 74 10.74 7.37 -3.89
C LEU A 74 9.42 7.34 -3.10
N LEU A 75 9.09 6.22 -2.45
CA LEU A 75 7.92 6.13 -1.57
C LEU A 75 8.03 7.09 -0.36
N CYS A 76 9.22 7.24 0.21
CA CYS A 76 9.47 8.18 1.29
C CYS A 76 9.32 9.63 0.80
N GLN A 77 9.94 9.98 -0.32
CA GLN A 77 9.85 11.32 -0.90
C GLN A 77 8.39 11.69 -1.18
N ALA A 78 7.60 10.75 -1.71
CA ALA A 78 6.18 10.94 -1.93
C ALA A 78 5.40 11.20 -0.62
N ALA A 79 5.72 10.47 0.45
CA ALA A 79 5.13 10.70 1.77
C ALA A 79 5.46 12.10 2.29
N MET A 80 6.73 12.52 2.20
CA MET A 80 7.18 13.85 2.61
C MET A 80 6.51 14.96 1.80
N ALA A 81 6.39 14.79 0.48
CA ALA A 81 5.70 15.75 -0.39
C ALA A 81 4.23 15.93 0.02
N LEU A 82 3.51 14.84 0.27
CA LEU A 82 2.11 14.89 0.73
C LEU A 82 1.96 15.44 2.15
N MET A 83 2.91 15.20 3.05
CA MET A 83 2.90 15.76 4.41
C MET A 83 2.96 17.29 4.44
N LYS A 84 3.45 17.93 3.37
CA LYS A 84 3.46 19.40 3.24
C LYS A 84 2.08 19.98 2.89
N VAL A 85 1.13 19.16 2.48
CA VAL A 85 -0.25 19.61 2.23
C VAL A 85 -0.96 19.84 3.56
N THR A 86 -1.17 21.10 3.93
CA THR A 86 -1.76 21.46 5.22
C THR A 86 -3.29 21.57 5.20
N ARG A 87 -3.88 22.17 4.16
CA ARG A 87 -5.31 22.53 4.12
C ARG A 87 -6.26 21.33 4.08
N CYS A 88 -5.95 20.31 3.30
CA CYS A 88 -6.75 19.08 3.15
C CYS A 88 -5.91 17.85 3.54
N LYS A 89 -5.05 18.01 4.56
CA LYS A 89 -4.17 16.95 5.05
C LYS A 89 -4.94 15.66 5.37
N THR A 90 -6.13 15.80 5.96
CA THR A 90 -7.01 14.68 6.35
C THR A 90 -7.45 13.81 5.18
N ASP A 91 -7.61 14.37 3.98
CA ASP A 91 -7.92 13.57 2.78
C ASP A 91 -6.73 12.70 2.35
N TYR A 92 -5.50 13.14 2.64
CA TYR A 92 -4.26 12.48 2.25
C TYR A 92 -3.65 11.59 3.34
N GLU A 93 -4.07 11.72 4.60
CA GLU A 93 -3.58 10.92 5.72
C GLU A 93 -3.59 9.40 5.45
N PRO A 94 -4.65 8.80 4.87
CA PRO A 94 -4.63 7.38 4.55
C PRO A 94 -3.53 7.01 3.54
N VAL A 95 -3.25 7.87 2.56
CA VAL A 95 -2.18 7.64 1.57
C VAL A 95 -0.82 7.77 2.25
N ILE A 96 -0.62 8.82 3.04
CA ILE A 96 0.62 9.09 3.77
C ILE A 96 0.96 7.94 4.72
N ALA A 97 0.00 7.48 5.53
CA ALA A 97 0.21 6.39 6.48
C ALA A 97 0.60 5.08 5.78
N ASN A 98 -0.04 4.77 4.64
CA ASN A 98 0.34 3.60 3.87
C ASN A 98 1.75 3.75 3.28
N LEU A 99 2.10 4.89 2.69
CA LEU A 99 3.46 5.15 2.18
C LEU A 99 4.52 4.99 3.28
N GLN A 100 4.30 5.59 4.46
CA GLN A 100 5.19 5.51 5.61
C GLN A 100 5.43 4.09 6.09
N SER A 101 4.39 3.26 6.08
CA SER A 101 4.51 1.85 6.45
C SER A 101 5.37 1.02 5.48
N GLN A 102 5.61 1.51 4.25
CA GLN A 102 6.33 0.75 3.21
C GLN A 102 7.83 1.01 3.17
N HIS A 103 8.27 2.22 3.52
CA HIS A 103 9.69 2.57 3.39
C HIS A 103 10.50 2.34 4.67
N GLY A 104 9.87 2.29 5.85
CA GLY A 104 10.55 2.10 7.14
C GLY A 104 11.53 3.21 7.54
N LYS A 105 11.77 4.19 6.66
CA LYS A 105 12.60 5.38 6.89
C LYS A 105 11.84 6.45 7.68
N THR A 106 12.53 7.14 8.59
CA THR A 106 12.00 8.31 9.29
C THR A 106 12.10 9.59 8.45
N ASN A 107 13.06 9.64 7.51
CA ASN A 107 13.30 10.78 6.63
C ASN A 107 13.96 10.33 5.32
N CYS A 108 13.88 11.16 4.29
CA CYS A 108 14.54 10.99 3.00
C CYS A 108 14.97 12.35 2.44
N SER A 109 15.84 12.33 1.44
CA SER A 109 16.26 13.57 0.79
C SER A 109 15.22 13.98 -0.23
N LEU A 110 14.53 15.10 -0.01
CA LEU A 110 13.58 15.66 -0.95
C LEU A 110 14.02 17.09 -1.30
N SER A 111 14.37 17.31 -2.58
CA SER A 111 14.59 18.66 -3.09
C SER A 111 13.24 19.39 -3.18
N ASN A 112 13.25 20.69 -2.84
CA ASN A 112 12.10 21.58 -3.03
C ASN A 112 12.31 22.54 -4.22
N ASP A 113 13.30 22.27 -5.08
CA ASP A 113 13.65 23.18 -6.18
C ASP A 113 12.55 23.23 -7.24
N ASN A 114 11.83 22.11 -7.41
CA ASN A 114 10.70 21.98 -8.32
C ASN A 114 9.45 21.53 -7.57
N GLU A 115 8.32 22.10 -7.97
CA GLU A 115 7.02 21.76 -7.42
C GLU A 115 5.99 21.54 -8.53
N ILE A 116 5.11 20.58 -8.32
CA ILE A 116 4.00 20.25 -9.22
C ILE A 116 2.66 20.33 -8.48
N TYR A 117 1.58 20.54 -9.23
CA TYR A 117 0.23 20.53 -8.67
C TYR A 117 -0.19 19.12 -8.24
N LEU A 118 -0.99 19.03 -7.17
CA LEU A 118 -1.52 17.76 -6.65
C LEU A 118 -2.25 16.92 -7.72
N ARG A 119 -3.00 17.57 -8.64
CA ARG A 119 -3.60 16.87 -9.80
C ARG A 119 -2.64 16.12 -10.70
N HIS A 120 -1.37 16.54 -10.76
CA HIS A 120 -0.34 15.90 -11.57
C HIS A 120 0.47 14.90 -10.73
N PHE A 121 0.74 15.26 -9.47
CA PHE A 121 1.43 14.39 -8.52
C PHE A 121 0.69 13.06 -8.26
N LEU A 122 -0.62 13.12 -8.01
CA LEU A 122 -1.41 11.92 -7.68
C LEU A 122 -1.41 10.87 -8.81
N PRO A 123 -1.65 11.20 -10.09
CA PRO A 123 -1.51 10.24 -11.18
C PRO A 123 -0.13 9.59 -11.25
N GLU A 124 0.95 10.36 -11.08
CA GLU A 124 2.31 9.83 -11.11
C GLU A 124 2.55 8.83 -9.97
N LEU A 125 2.13 9.18 -8.75
CA LEU A 125 2.20 8.29 -7.59
C LEU A 125 1.38 7.00 -7.80
N GLY A 126 0.17 7.12 -8.37
CA GLY A 126 -0.69 5.99 -8.70
C GLY A 126 -0.04 5.04 -9.70
N ASN A 127 0.53 5.58 -10.77
CA ASN A 127 1.24 4.81 -11.80
C ASN A 127 2.48 4.10 -11.24
N PHE A 128 3.27 4.81 -10.44
CA PHE A 128 4.47 4.26 -9.80
C PHE A 128 4.13 3.08 -8.89
N THR A 129 3.19 3.27 -7.95
CA THR A 129 2.79 2.22 -7.00
C THR A 129 2.11 1.04 -7.67
N GLN A 130 1.31 1.28 -8.72
CA GLN A 130 0.74 0.20 -9.53
C GLN A 130 1.82 -0.59 -10.28
N GLY A 131 2.83 0.10 -10.82
CA GLY A 131 3.99 -0.52 -11.47
C GLY A 131 4.76 -1.42 -10.50
N MET A 132 5.04 -0.92 -9.28
CA MET A 132 5.64 -1.71 -8.21
C MET A 132 4.81 -2.97 -7.88
N TYR A 133 3.49 -2.80 -7.68
CA TYR A 133 2.60 -3.91 -7.38
C TYR A 133 2.65 -5.00 -8.45
N ARG A 134 2.66 -4.62 -9.74
CA ARG A 134 2.75 -5.58 -10.86
C ARG A 134 4.08 -6.34 -10.86
N ARG A 135 5.20 -5.68 -10.56
CA ARG A 135 6.52 -6.34 -10.47
C ARG A 135 6.59 -7.36 -9.34
N LEU A 136 5.84 -7.15 -8.27
CA LEU A 136 5.78 -8.08 -7.13
C LEU A 136 4.76 -9.21 -7.32
N GLY A 137 3.70 -8.96 -8.09
CA GLY A 137 2.62 -9.92 -8.35
C GLY A 137 2.88 -10.92 -9.49
N VAL A 138 3.94 -10.72 -10.27
CA VAL A 138 4.37 -11.63 -11.35
C VAL A 138 5.77 -12.15 -11.00
N PRO A 139 5.96 -13.45 -10.76
CA PRO A 139 7.29 -14.03 -10.74
C PRO A 139 7.93 -13.78 -12.12
N PRO A 140 9.17 -13.26 -12.22
CA PRO A 140 9.83 -13.14 -13.50
C PRO A 140 10.10 -14.55 -14.05
N GLY A 141 9.33 -14.96 -15.04
CA GLY A 141 9.48 -16.24 -15.72
C GLY A 141 8.40 -17.27 -15.37
N GLN A 142 7.31 -17.26 -16.13
CA GLN A 142 6.67 -18.47 -16.64
C GLN A 142 6.40 -18.24 -18.13
#